data_AF-A0A524JD31-F1
#
_entry.id   AF-A0A524JD31-F1
#
_cell.length_a   1.000
_cell.length_b   1.000
_cell.length_c   1.000
_cell.angle_alpha   90.00
_cell.angle_beta   90.00
_cell.angle_gamma   90.00
#
_symmetry.space_group_name_H-M   'P 1'
#
loop_
_entity.id
_entity.type
_entity.pdbx_description
1 polymer ?
#
loop_
_entity_poly.entity_id
_entity_poly.type
_entity_poly.pdbx_seq_one_letter_code
_entity_poly.pdbx_strand_id
1 'polypeptide(L)'
;MLITHARVATLGSAPKLIEDGAILIKSSHITAVNSTQNLKAAFPDEDQLDAQGQLALPATLCGHTHFYGAFARGWAYPGPPARNFTEILERLWWRLDKALTAEDIRYSTLTCLANAIRHGTTT
;
A
#
# COMPACT_ATOMS: atom_id res chain seq x y z
N MET A 1 -4.13 5.88 19.93
CA MET A 1 -3.76 6.97 18.99
C MET A 1 -5.00 7.51 18.34
N LEU A 2 -5.14 8.84 18.33
CA LEU A 2 -6.23 9.57 17.71
C LEU A 2 -5.68 10.43 16.57
N ILE A 3 -6.04 10.10 15.32
CA ILE A 3 -5.71 10.93 14.16
C ILE A 3 -6.78 12.02 14.06
N THR A 4 -6.41 13.29 14.11
CA THR A 4 -7.35 14.44 14.12
C THR A 4 -7.23 15.28 12.86
N HIS A 5 -8.24 16.10 12.57
CA HIS A 5 -8.24 17.04 11.45
C HIS A 5 -7.96 16.38 10.09
N ALA A 6 -8.44 15.16 9.89
CA ALA A 6 -8.39 14.47 8.62
C ALA A 6 -9.70 14.67 7.86
N ARG A 7 -9.63 14.76 6.53
CA ARG A 7 -10.80 14.56 5.67
C ARG A 7 -11.00 13.05 5.55
N VAL A 8 -11.98 12.48 6.24
CA VAL A 8 -12.12 11.01 6.34
C VAL A 8 -13.14 10.51 5.31
N ALA A 9 -12.66 9.73 4.34
CA ALA A 9 -13.52 9.03 3.38
C ALA A 9 -13.78 7.59 3.86
N THR A 10 -15.02 7.32 4.28
CA THR A 10 -15.42 6.03 4.88
C THR A 10 -15.62 4.90 3.87
N LEU A 11 -15.82 5.23 2.59
CA LEU A 11 -16.12 4.28 1.51
C LEU A 11 -17.30 3.35 1.85
N GLY A 12 -17.38 2.16 1.24
CA GLY A 12 -18.43 1.17 1.51
C GLY A 12 -19.77 1.43 0.83
N SER A 13 -20.83 0.79 1.32
CA SER A 13 -22.18 0.84 0.73
C SER A 13 -22.91 2.18 0.93
N ALA A 14 -22.50 2.96 1.93
CA ALA A 14 -23.02 4.29 2.22
C ALA A 14 -21.84 5.26 2.43
N PRO A 15 -21.12 5.61 1.35
CA PRO A 15 -19.90 6.40 1.45
C PRO A 15 -20.19 7.80 1.98
N LYS A 16 -19.38 8.21 2.95
CA LYS A 16 -19.41 9.57 3.53
C LYS A 16 -18.03 10.17 3.52
N LEU A 17 -17.98 11.49 3.34
CA LEU A 17 -16.82 12.32 3.60
C LEU A 17 -17.08 13.15 4.86
N ILE A 18 -16.23 12.98 5.87
CA ILE A 18 -16.23 13.81 7.08
C ILE A 18 -15.12 14.85 6.89
N GLU A 19 -15.48 16.12 6.71
CA GLU A 19 -14.50 17.16 6.32
C GLU A 19 -13.49 17.49 7.43
N ASP A 20 -13.92 17.56 8.69
CA ASP A 20 -13.05 17.66 9.87
C ASP A 20 -13.26 16.44 10.76
N GLY A 21 -12.73 15.31 10.30
CA GLY A 21 -12.87 14.00 10.92
C GLY A 21 -11.67 13.58 11.75
N ALA A 22 -11.92 12.61 12.62
CA ALA A 22 -10.91 11.93 13.39
C ALA A 22 -11.13 10.41 13.40
N ILE A 23 -10.02 9.67 13.56
CA ILE A 23 -9.97 8.21 13.56
C ILE A 23 -9.28 7.76 14.84
N LEU A 24 -10.00 7.02 15.69
CA LEU A 24 -9.44 6.41 16.89
C LEU A 24 -8.93 5.01 16.58
N ILE A 25 -7.65 4.76 16.87
CA ILE A 25 -6.99 3.48 16.69
C ILE A 25 -6.53 2.94 18.05
N LYS A 26 -6.99 1.72 18.38
CA LYS A 26 -6.61 0.96 19.59
C LYS A 26 -6.17 -0.43 19.17
N SER A 27 -5.02 -0.91 19.65
CA SER A 27 -4.52 -2.27 19.38
C SER A 27 -4.60 -2.67 17.89
N SER A 28 -4.18 -1.76 17.00
CA SER A 28 -4.21 -1.95 15.54
C SER A 28 -5.60 -2.02 14.88
N HIS A 29 -6.66 -1.65 15.58
CA HIS A 29 -8.03 -1.62 15.06
C HIS A 29 -8.59 -0.21 15.12
N ILE A 30 -9.37 0.17 14.10
CA ILE A 30 -10.18 1.39 14.12
C ILE A 30 -11.37 1.11 15.06
N THR A 31 -11.44 1.82 16.18
CA THR A 31 -12.52 1.63 17.17
C THR A 31 -13.58 2.72 17.11
N ALA A 32 -13.28 3.89 16.54
CA ALA A 32 -14.26 4.94 16.30
C ALA A 32 -13.83 5.85 15.14
N VAL A 33 -14.82 6.38 14.40
CA VAL A 33 -14.65 7.43 13.40
C VAL A 33 -15.77 8.45 13.59
N ASN A 34 -15.43 9.73 13.76
CA ASN A 34 -16.39 10.82 13.94
C ASN A 34 -15.74 12.17 13.59
N SER A 35 -16.37 13.30 13.89
CA SER A 35 -15.72 14.61 13.83
C SER A 35 -14.57 14.71 14.83
N THR A 36 -13.57 15.55 14.50
CA THR A 36 -12.46 15.85 15.39
C THR A 36 -12.94 16.36 16.75
N GLN A 37 -13.91 17.28 16.75
CA GLN A 37 -14.51 17.81 17.96
C GLN A 37 -15.06 16.70 18.87
N ASN A 38 -15.83 15.76 18.30
CA ASN A 38 -16.49 14.71 19.08
C ASN A 38 -15.46 13.72 19.67
N LEU A 39 -14.48 13.28 18.88
CA LEU A 39 -13.50 12.30 19.38
C LEU A 39 -12.49 12.93 20.35
N LYS A 40 -12.07 14.18 20.16
CA LYS A 40 -11.21 14.87 21.13
C LYS A 40 -11.90 15.08 22.47
N ALA A 41 -13.20 15.37 22.46
CA ALA A 41 -13.97 15.50 23.71
C ALA A 41 -14.17 14.15 24.42
N ALA A 42 -14.38 13.07 23.67
CA ALA A 42 -14.58 11.73 24.23
C ALA A 42 -13.27 11.05 24.69
N PHE A 43 -12.14 11.39 24.06
CA PHE A 43 -10.83 10.77 24.30
C PHE A 43 -9.72 11.82 24.41
N PRO A 44 -9.77 12.74 25.40
CA PRO A 44 -8.83 13.85 25.52
C PRO A 44 -7.39 13.39 25.79
N ASP A 45 -7.22 12.24 26.44
CA ASP A 45 -5.93 11.71 26.89
C ASP A 45 -5.24 10.79 25.86
N GLU A 46 -5.84 10.55 24.70
CA GLU A 46 -5.20 9.76 23.65
C GLU A 46 -4.10 10.54 22.94
N ASP A 47 -2.98 9.87 22.63
CA ASP A 47 -1.92 10.43 21.79
C ASP A 47 -2.49 10.89 20.45
N GLN A 48 -2.33 12.18 20.15
CA GLN A 48 -2.92 12.82 18.97
C GLN A 48 -1.91 12.95 17.83
N LEU A 49 -2.37 12.67 16.62
CA LEU A 49 -1.67 12.94 15.37
C LEU A 49 -2.54 13.87 14.52
N ASP A 50 -2.11 15.12 14.33
CA ASP A 50 -2.81 16.06 13.46
C ASP A 50 -2.51 15.76 11.98
N ALA A 51 -3.56 15.42 11.22
CA ALA A 51 -3.48 15.13 9.79
C ALA A 51 -3.54 16.38 8.91
N GLN A 52 -3.67 17.58 9.46
CA GLN A 52 -3.56 18.86 8.76
C GLN A 52 -4.45 18.99 7.50
N GLY A 53 -5.66 18.45 7.56
CA GLY A 53 -6.62 18.45 6.45
C GLY A 53 -6.34 17.42 5.36
N GLN A 54 -5.37 16.52 5.55
CA GLN A 54 -5.09 15.44 4.61
C GLN A 54 -6.28 14.47 4.49
N LEU A 55 -6.41 13.87 3.31
CA LEU A 55 -7.44 12.87 3.02
C LEU A 55 -7.01 11.51 3.59
N ALA A 56 -7.79 10.98 4.53
CA ALA A 56 -7.66 9.62 5.03
C ALA A 56 -8.57 8.68 4.23
N LEU A 57 -7.94 7.66 3.62
CA LEU A 57 -8.60 6.62 2.84
C LEU A 57 -8.18 5.24 3.38
N PRO A 58 -9.07 4.23 3.28
CA PRO A 58 -8.63 2.84 3.33
C PRO A 58 -7.50 2.61 2.31
N ALA A 59 -6.44 1.94 2.76
CA ALA A 59 -5.31 1.65 1.90
C ALA A 59 -5.67 0.71 0.75
N THR A 60 -4.90 0.78 -0.33
CA THR A 60 -5.12 -0.04 -1.51
C THR A 60 -4.62 -1.48 -1.29
N LEU A 61 -5.28 -2.42 -1.98
CA LEU A 61 -4.91 -3.83 -2.00
C LEU A 61 -4.41 -4.21 -3.40
N CYS A 62 -3.23 -4.79 -3.49
CA CYS A 62 -2.66 -5.35 -4.69
C CYS A 62 -3.11 -6.82 -4.81
N GLY A 63 -4.14 -7.06 -5.63
CA GLY A 63 -4.71 -8.41 -5.78
C GLY A 63 -3.76 -9.44 -6.41
N HIS A 64 -2.68 -8.99 -7.07
CA HIS A 64 -1.70 -9.87 -7.71
C HIS A 64 -0.41 -9.11 -8.07
N THR A 65 0.75 -9.68 -7.70
CA THR A 65 2.08 -9.17 -8.09
C THR A 65 3.18 -10.22 -7.86
N HIS A 66 4.37 -9.99 -8.41
CA HIS A 66 5.57 -10.82 -8.24
C HIS A 66 6.76 -9.96 -7.80
N PHE A 67 7.25 -10.17 -6.58
CA PHE A 67 8.29 -9.33 -5.98
C PHE A 67 9.73 -9.73 -6.34
N TYR A 68 9.96 -10.90 -6.94
CA TYR A 68 11.31 -11.33 -7.34
C TYR A 68 11.77 -10.69 -8.67
N GLY A 69 10.86 -10.03 -9.41
CA GLY A 69 11.12 -9.53 -10.76
C GLY A 69 11.63 -8.09 -10.87
N ALA A 70 12.01 -7.44 -9.76
CA ALA A 70 12.31 -6.00 -9.77
C ALA A 70 13.48 -5.64 -10.70
N PHE A 71 14.47 -6.54 -10.83
CA PHE A 71 15.67 -6.36 -11.65
C PHE A 71 15.46 -6.67 -13.15
N ALA A 72 14.32 -7.26 -13.53
CA ALA A 72 13.96 -7.47 -14.93
C ALA A 72 13.20 -6.28 -15.54
N ARG A 73 12.82 -5.29 -14.73
CA ARG A 73 12.08 -4.11 -15.20
C ARG A 73 12.90 -3.33 -16.21
N GLY A 74 12.33 -3.11 -17.38
CA GLY A 74 12.99 -2.42 -18.49
C GLY A 74 14.05 -3.26 -19.22
N TRP A 75 14.23 -4.53 -18.87
CA TRP A 75 15.15 -5.40 -19.57
C TRP A 75 14.57 -5.85 -20.92
N ALA A 76 15.20 -5.42 -22.01
CA ALA A 76 14.98 -5.99 -23.33
C ALA A 76 15.87 -7.23 -23.51
N TYR A 77 15.27 -8.42 -23.49
CA TYR A 77 16.00 -9.67 -23.73
C TYR A 77 16.57 -9.70 -25.16
N PRO A 78 17.85 -10.07 -25.36
CA PRO A 78 18.45 -10.11 -26.69
C PRO A 78 17.75 -11.09 -27.64
N GLY A 79 17.48 -10.66 -28.87
CA GLY A 79 16.86 -11.48 -29.92
C GLY A 79 15.50 -10.97 -30.37
N PRO A 80 14.76 -11.76 -31.19
CA PRO A 80 13.45 -11.36 -31.65
C PRO A 80 12.46 -11.24 -30.48
N PRO A 81 11.53 -10.27 -30.52
CA PRO A 81 10.49 -10.14 -29.50
C PRO A 81 9.72 -11.43 -29.29
N ALA A 82 9.38 -11.73 -28.03
CA ALA A 82 8.52 -12.85 -27.70
C ALA A 82 7.12 -12.64 -28.30
N ARG A 83 6.55 -13.69 -28.89
CA ARG A 83 5.26 -13.62 -29.61
C ARG A 83 4.05 -13.83 -28.72
N ASN A 84 4.24 -14.44 -27.56
CA ASN A 84 3.18 -14.81 -26.62
C ASN A 84 3.73 -14.93 -25.19
N PHE A 85 2.84 -15.13 -24.21
CA PHE A 85 3.21 -15.22 -22.80
C PHE A 85 4.13 -16.41 -22.50
N THR A 86 3.90 -17.57 -23.11
CA THR A 86 4.77 -18.75 -22.94
C THR A 86 6.20 -18.45 -23.36
N GLU A 87 6.41 -17.76 -24.47
CA GLU A 87 7.75 -17.35 -24.90
C GLU A 87 8.39 -16.35 -23.93
N ILE A 88 7.62 -15.47 -23.28
CA ILE A 88 8.13 -14.58 -22.23
C ILE A 88 8.60 -15.41 -21.02
N LEU A 89 7.81 -16.40 -20.60
CA LEU A 89 8.19 -17.30 -19.51
C LEU A 89 9.48 -18.07 -19.83
N GLU A 90 9.55 -18.68 -21.01
CA GLU A 90 10.70 -19.49 -21.47
C GLU A 90 11.99 -18.69 -21.65
N ARG A 91 11.88 -17.48 -22.21
CA ARG A 91 13.05 -16.67 -22.59
C ARG A 91 13.53 -15.75 -21.48
N LEU A 92 12.63 -15.26 -20.63
CA LEU A 92 12.97 -14.32 -19.56
C LEU A 92 12.78 -14.96 -18.18
N TRP A 93 11.53 -15.22 -17.77
CA TRP A 93 11.22 -15.50 -16.36
C TRP A 93 11.88 -16.78 -15.85
N TRP A 94 11.72 -17.92 -16.52
CA TRP A 94 12.32 -19.18 -16.05
C TRP A 94 13.85 -19.14 -15.98
N ARG A 95 14.49 -18.31 -16.80
CA ARG A 95 15.95 -18.15 -16.78
C ARG A 95 16.38 -17.26 -15.61
N LEU A 96 15.67 -16.15 -15.42
CA LEU A 96 15.87 -15.26 -14.29
C LEU A 96 15.66 -16.00 -12.97
N ASP A 97 14.53 -16.71 -12.82
CA ASP A 97 14.15 -17.44 -11.61
C ASP A 97 15.24 -18.42 -11.17
N LYS A 98 15.90 -19.08 -12.13
CA LYS A 98 17.01 -20.02 -11.87
C LYS A 98 18.33 -19.33 -11.52
N ALA A 99 18.49 -18.06 -11.89
CA ALA A 99 19.72 -17.30 -11.68
C ALA A 99 19.69 -16.46 -10.40
N LEU A 100 18.51 -16.15 -9.86
CA LEU A 100 18.37 -15.34 -8.65
C LEU A 100 18.88 -16.07 -7.41
N THR A 101 19.68 -15.36 -6.61
CA THR A 101 20.08 -15.79 -5.27
C THR A 101 19.07 -15.31 -4.21
N ALA A 102 19.19 -15.83 -2.99
CA ALA A 102 18.39 -15.33 -1.86
C ALA A 102 18.62 -13.84 -1.57
N GLU A 103 19.84 -13.34 -1.81
CA GLU A 103 20.16 -11.93 -1.66
C GLU A 103 19.46 -11.08 -2.73
N ASP A 104 19.45 -11.54 -3.99
CA ASP A 104 18.73 -10.85 -5.07
C ASP A 104 17.23 -10.75 -4.77
N ILE A 105 16.63 -11.86 -4.32
CA ILE A 105 15.21 -11.91 -3.95
C ILE A 105 14.92 -10.94 -2.80
N ARG A 106 15.79 -10.86 -1.80
CA ARG A 106 15.63 -9.93 -0.67
C ARG A 106 15.62 -8.47 -1.15
N TYR A 107 16.59 -8.06 -1.96
CA TYR A 107 16.65 -6.67 -2.43
C TYR A 107 15.54 -6.33 -3.43
N SER A 108 15.18 -7.27 -4.29
CA SER A 108 14.03 -7.14 -5.19
C SER A 108 12.75 -6.91 -4.38
N THR A 109 12.52 -7.73 -3.35
CA THR A 109 11.37 -7.61 -2.45
C THR A 109 11.33 -6.28 -1.70
N LEU A 110 12.44 -5.86 -1.09
CA LEU A 110 12.52 -4.58 -0.39
C LEU A 110 12.23 -3.39 -1.31
N THR A 111 12.72 -3.45 -2.55
CA THR A 111 12.45 -2.42 -3.57
C THR A 111 10.96 -2.37 -3.94
N CYS A 112 10.32 -3.53 -4.11
CA CYS A 112 8.88 -3.62 -4.38
C CYS A 112 8.05 -3.10 -3.20
N LEU A 113 8.38 -3.49 -1.96
CA LEU A 113 7.70 -3.05 -0.75
C LEU A 113 7.80 -1.55 -0.53
N ALA A 114 9.00 -0.96 -0.69
CA ALA A 114 9.19 0.49 -0.57
C ALA A 114 8.32 1.26 -1.58
N ASN A 115 8.21 0.75 -2.81
CA ASN A 115 7.32 1.33 -3.80
C ASN A 115 5.84 1.15 -3.44
N ALA A 116 5.43 -0.04 -3.01
CA ALA A 116 4.05 -0.31 -2.60
C ALA A 116 3.59 0.63 -1.47
N ILE A 117 4.39 0.75 -0.41
CA ILE A 117 4.12 1.63 0.73
C ILE A 117 4.04 3.10 0.28
N ARG A 118 4.98 3.55 -0.57
CA ARG A 118 4.99 4.94 -1.08
C ARG A 118 3.75 5.28 -1.90
N HIS A 119 3.09 4.28 -2.51
CA HIS A 119 1.86 4.45 -3.27
C HIS A 119 0.60 4.04 -2.49
N GLY A 120 0.70 3.85 -1.17
CA GLY A 120 -0.44 3.59 -0.30
C GLY A 120 -1.03 2.17 -0.41
N THR A 121 -0.23 1.20 -0.85
CA THR A 121 -0.60 -0.23 -0.83
C THR A 121 -0.13 -0.88 0.46
N THR A 122 -1.05 -1.56 1.15
CA THR A 122 -0.76 -2.22 2.44
C THR A 122 -0.97 -3.73 2.41
N THR A 123 -1.58 -4.26 1.36
CA THR A 123 -1.89 -5.69 1.19
C THR A 123 -1.58 -6.14 -0.24
#